data_AF-A0A177N985-F1
#
_entry.id   AF-A0A177N985-F1
#
_cell.length_a   1.000
_cell.length_b   1.000
_cell.length_c   1.000
_cell.angle_alpha   90.00
_cell.angle_beta   90.00
_cell.angle_gamma   90.00
#
_symmetry.space_group_name_H-M   'P 1'
#
loop_
_entity.id
_entity.type
_entity.pdbx_description
1 polymer ?
#
loop_
_entity_poly.entity_id
_entity_poly.type
_entity_poly.pdbx_seq_one_letter_code
_entity_poly.pdbx_strand_id
1 'polypeptide(L)'
;MEENTTKNAQSFADATSIEYEVCNIQEMASSVLDKITNGELIDWNYWVTRNNMEPMQCAKLYHRIDPIKWPDDYCRGSKLAGDVKEDIDRLCQLIKGYSEKWSLDSFLSFVRNHGEYYQKAPYGMIQVVENKKLAESKHTNLLKEIIDENQNALDVDWIAELWAAIPGESYENKPFWQIRDDYKKQIESAVIDGGLEAVVEIRKPGFDDGFEELTDRNRIRKIKDGWLNGSFVRYTINRDSFRSWLEKSNQWPVIDTCLLRIWFDSEPKAEAPESSCSAKPIESEPKTEEIDTVFREFENLRSNEVSFVVNGSSAKVVIRKRTITVSPQQLGLKVSSQGWKIFEGAAVSSGDLSASLKKLNKTSDLEREKTNIKTAVCRLRTKLKNSMGLIDDPIAYQENSGYKFTFKYMTHALLNGERVTKGADALEYIDGNTQNSGGFWDDDEI
;
A
#
# COMPACT_ATOMS: atom_id res chain seq x y z
N MET A 1 24.53 -63.84 26.16
CA MET A 1 23.51 -62.98 26.79
C MET A 1 24.29 -61.85 27.43
N GLU A 2 24.22 -60.58 27.06
CA GLU A 2 23.35 -59.75 26.20
C GLU A 2 24.26 -58.57 25.71
N GLU A 3 24.30 -58.31 24.41
CA GLU A 3 23.72 -57.14 23.69
C GLU A 3 24.34 -55.77 24.03
N ASN A 4 25.10 -55.16 23.10
CA ASN A 4 24.67 -54.33 21.95
C ASN A 4 24.00 -53.00 22.34
N THR A 5 24.71 -51.87 22.18
CA THR A 5 24.42 -50.82 21.18
C THR A 5 25.20 -49.53 21.48
N THR A 6 26.12 -49.15 20.58
CA THR A 6 26.60 -47.77 20.44
C THR A 6 27.13 -47.61 19.03
N LYS A 7 26.26 -47.20 18.10
CA LYS A 7 26.60 -46.68 16.76
C LYS A 7 25.34 -46.06 16.17
N ASN A 8 25.27 -44.73 16.17
CA ASN A 8 24.58 -43.85 15.21
C ASN A 8 24.19 -42.54 15.90
N ALA A 9 25.08 -41.54 15.86
CA ALA A 9 24.70 -40.14 16.05
C ALA A 9 25.72 -39.15 15.46
N GLN A 10 26.52 -39.57 14.47
CA GLN A 10 27.58 -38.73 13.88
C GLN A 10 27.55 -38.82 12.35
N SER A 11 26.43 -38.44 11.72
CA SER A 11 26.39 -38.24 10.26
C SER A 11 25.27 -37.32 9.73
N PHE A 12 24.67 -36.45 10.56
CA PHE A 12 23.52 -35.63 10.12
C PHE A 12 23.66 -34.11 10.34
N ALA A 13 24.83 -33.63 10.75
CA ALA A 13 25.05 -32.20 10.96
C ALA A 13 25.80 -31.50 9.80
N ASP A 14 26.43 -32.24 8.89
CA ASP A 14 27.23 -31.66 7.79
C ASP A 14 26.49 -31.61 6.44
N ALA A 15 25.30 -32.21 6.32
CA ALA A 15 24.51 -32.17 5.08
C ALA A 15 23.60 -30.94 4.98
N THR A 16 23.09 -30.44 6.10
CA THR A 16 22.12 -29.32 6.15
C THR A 16 22.75 -27.94 6.02
N SER A 17 24.07 -27.81 6.25
CA SER A 17 24.79 -26.54 6.05
C SER A 17 25.19 -26.31 4.59
N ILE A 18 25.30 -27.37 3.78
CA ILE A 18 25.73 -27.28 2.38
C ILE A 18 24.52 -26.94 1.47
N GLU A 19 23.31 -27.41 1.78
CA GLU A 19 22.11 -27.12 0.96
C GLU A 19 21.64 -25.65 1.05
N TYR A 20 21.88 -24.98 2.19
CA TYR A 20 21.56 -23.54 2.35
C TYR A 20 22.61 -22.61 1.72
N GLU A 21 23.87 -23.05 1.59
CA GLU A 21 24.89 -22.29 0.85
C GLU A 21 24.76 -22.48 -0.67
N VAL A 22 24.34 -23.66 -1.14
CA VAL A 22 24.13 -23.93 -2.58
C VAL A 22 22.95 -23.14 -3.14
N CYS A 23 21.84 -22.96 -2.40
CA CYS A 23 20.72 -22.11 -2.85
C CYS A 23 21.10 -20.63 -3.02
N ASN A 24 21.91 -20.08 -2.10
CA ASN A 24 22.39 -18.70 -2.21
C ASN A 24 23.43 -18.51 -3.32
N ILE A 25 24.26 -19.52 -3.60
CA ILE A 25 25.20 -19.50 -4.72
C ILE A 25 24.45 -19.57 -6.06
N GLN A 26 23.33 -20.30 -6.15
CA GLN A 26 22.51 -20.36 -7.37
C GLN A 26 21.74 -19.07 -7.64
N GLU A 27 21.21 -18.40 -6.60
CA GLU A 27 20.58 -17.08 -6.74
C GLU A 27 21.59 -15.97 -7.04
N MET A 28 22.77 -16.00 -6.39
CA MET A 28 23.87 -15.11 -6.75
C MET A 28 24.40 -15.38 -8.16
N ALA A 29 24.54 -16.66 -8.55
CA ALA A 29 24.96 -17.05 -9.90
C ALA A 29 23.93 -16.65 -10.96
N SER A 30 22.64 -16.64 -10.67
CA SER A 30 21.60 -16.13 -11.58
C SER A 30 21.71 -14.61 -11.77
N SER A 31 21.89 -13.84 -10.68
CA SER A 31 22.06 -12.37 -10.78
C SER A 31 23.42 -11.97 -11.40
N VAL A 32 24.42 -12.83 -11.26
CA VAL A 32 25.74 -12.70 -11.88
C VAL A 32 25.70 -13.18 -13.33
N LEU A 33 24.92 -14.20 -13.71
CA LEU A 33 24.70 -14.58 -15.11
C LEU A 33 23.91 -13.49 -15.87
N ASP A 34 22.97 -12.83 -15.20
CA ASP A 34 22.27 -11.65 -15.74
C ASP A 34 23.23 -10.47 -16.00
N LYS A 35 24.42 -10.46 -15.37
CA LYS A 35 25.49 -9.48 -15.60
C LYS A 35 26.62 -10.00 -16.51
N ILE A 36 26.86 -11.32 -16.55
CA ILE A 36 27.95 -11.95 -17.30
C ILE A 36 27.52 -12.32 -18.72
N THR A 37 26.23 -12.49 -18.99
CA THR A 37 25.73 -12.55 -20.37
C THR A 37 25.27 -11.16 -20.86
N ASN A 38 26.29 -10.29 -20.94
CA ASN A 38 26.58 -9.56 -22.17
C ASN A 38 25.82 -8.17 -22.20
N GLY A 39 26.47 -7.07 -22.61
CA GLY A 39 26.01 -5.65 -22.45
C GLY A 39 24.61 -5.22 -22.98
N GLU A 40 23.93 -4.42 -22.15
CA GLU A 40 22.56 -3.84 -22.23
C GLU A 40 21.40 -4.75 -21.83
N LEU A 41 20.72 -4.35 -20.74
CA LEU A 41 19.55 -5.00 -20.16
C LEU A 41 18.34 -4.84 -21.09
N ILE A 42 17.55 -5.91 -21.26
CA ILE A 42 16.20 -5.83 -21.83
C ILE A 42 15.40 -4.83 -21.01
N ASP A 43 14.70 -3.91 -21.69
CA ASP A 43 13.75 -3.00 -21.04
C ASP A 43 12.46 -3.75 -20.71
N TRP A 44 12.48 -4.49 -19.61
CA TRP A 44 11.32 -5.25 -19.14
C TRP A 44 10.11 -4.36 -18.84
N ASN A 45 10.33 -3.09 -18.46
CA ASN A 45 9.24 -2.14 -18.21
C ASN A 45 8.55 -1.73 -19.52
N TYR A 46 9.29 -1.61 -20.62
CA TYR A 46 8.67 -1.47 -21.94
C TYR A 46 7.82 -2.70 -22.28
N TRP A 47 8.39 -3.90 -22.16
CA TRP A 47 7.70 -5.13 -22.59
C TRP A 47 6.46 -5.48 -21.75
N VAL A 48 6.44 -5.15 -20.46
CA VAL A 48 5.25 -5.41 -19.61
C VAL A 48 4.04 -4.54 -19.96
N THR A 49 4.25 -3.44 -20.69
CA THR A 49 3.18 -2.56 -21.18
C THR A 49 2.59 -3.02 -22.51
N ARG A 50 3.25 -3.94 -23.22
CA ARG A 50 2.80 -4.45 -24.52
C ARG A 50 1.75 -5.55 -24.33
N ASN A 51 0.66 -5.46 -25.08
CA ASN A 51 -0.44 -6.45 -25.11
C ASN A 51 -0.57 -7.17 -26.46
N ASN A 52 0.30 -6.87 -27.42
CA ASN A 52 0.25 -7.36 -28.80
C ASN A 52 1.60 -7.90 -29.29
N MET A 53 2.36 -8.55 -28.43
CA MET A 53 3.62 -9.18 -28.81
C MET A 53 3.38 -10.38 -29.72
N GLU A 54 4.23 -10.52 -30.73
CA GLU A 54 4.22 -11.66 -31.63
C GLU A 54 4.92 -12.89 -30.98
N PRO A 55 4.57 -14.13 -31.37
CA PRO A 55 5.19 -15.34 -30.84
C PRO A 55 6.73 -15.34 -30.91
N MET A 56 7.30 -14.82 -32.00
CA MET A 56 8.75 -14.70 -32.17
C MET A 56 9.38 -13.74 -31.15
N GLN A 57 8.69 -12.64 -30.82
CA GLN A 57 9.14 -11.69 -29.81
C GLN A 57 9.13 -12.34 -28.43
N CYS A 58 8.07 -13.08 -28.09
CA CYS A 58 7.99 -13.83 -26.83
C CYS A 58 9.13 -14.88 -26.71
N ALA A 59 9.37 -15.65 -27.77
CA ALA A 59 10.45 -16.64 -27.79
C ALA A 59 11.83 -16.00 -27.61
N LYS A 60 12.12 -14.89 -28.31
CA LYS A 60 13.38 -14.15 -28.13
C LYS A 60 13.54 -13.58 -26.72
N LEU A 61 12.48 -12.99 -26.14
CA LEU A 61 12.51 -12.47 -24.78
C LEU A 61 12.80 -13.58 -23.75
N TYR A 62 12.22 -14.77 -23.94
CA TYR A 62 12.52 -15.94 -23.10
C TYR A 62 14.01 -16.30 -23.14
N HIS A 63 14.64 -16.20 -24.31
CA HIS A 63 16.08 -16.39 -24.50
C HIS A 63 16.94 -15.15 -24.19
N ARG A 64 16.40 -14.15 -23.48
CA ARG A 64 17.11 -12.92 -23.08
C ARG A 64 17.66 -12.13 -24.28
N ILE A 65 16.96 -12.18 -25.41
CA ILE A 65 17.25 -11.40 -26.62
C ILE A 65 16.17 -10.33 -26.75
N ASP A 66 16.58 -9.07 -26.89
CA ASP A 66 15.67 -7.95 -27.16
C ASP A 66 15.25 -7.97 -28.64
N PRO A 67 13.97 -8.25 -28.96
CA PRO A 67 13.49 -8.31 -30.34
C PRO A 67 13.54 -6.98 -31.10
N ILE A 68 13.56 -5.83 -30.39
CA ILE A 68 13.64 -4.51 -31.02
C ILE A 68 15.08 -4.20 -31.41
N LYS A 69 16.02 -4.45 -30.49
CA LYS A 69 17.43 -4.22 -30.78
C LYS A 69 17.94 -5.22 -31.80
N TRP A 70 17.54 -6.49 -31.69
CA TRP A 70 18.02 -7.58 -32.55
C TRP A 70 16.85 -8.34 -33.20
N PRO A 71 16.27 -7.78 -34.27
CA PRO A 71 15.11 -8.36 -34.95
C PRO A 71 15.42 -9.64 -35.73
N ASP A 72 16.67 -9.85 -36.13
CA ASP A 72 17.11 -10.99 -36.96
C ASP A 72 17.76 -12.13 -36.14
N ASP A 73 18.45 -13.06 -36.82
CA ASP A 73 19.22 -14.16 -36.22
C ASP A 73 20.57 -13.72 -35.62
N TYR A 74 20.66 -12.46 -35.18
CA TYR A 74 21.87 -11.88 -34.62
C TYR A 74 21.65 -11.45 -33.18
N CYS A 75 22.72 -11.43 -32.42
CA CYS A 75 22.74 -10.98 -31.03
C CYS A 75 24.12 -10.38 -30.79
N ARG A 76 24.20 -9.08 -30.47
CA ARG A 76 25.48 -8.39 -30.10
C ARG A 76 26.55 -8.46 -31.19
N GLY A 77 26.13 -8.41 -32.45
CA GLY A 77 27.03 -8.44 -33.60
C GLY A 77 27.54 -9.84 -34.00
N SER A 78 27.10 -10.91 -33.32
CA SER A 78 27.34 -12.29 -33.74
C SER A 78 26.03 -12.98 -34.15
N LYS A 79 26.13 -13.97 -35.03
CA LYS A 79 25.00 -14.82 -35.40
C LYS A 79 24.65 -15.73 -34.21
N LEU A 80 23.36 -15.96 -33.98
CA LEU A 80 22.90 -16.91 -32.97
C LEU A 80 23.48 -18.30 -33.23
N ALA A 81 23.84 -18.99 -32.15
CA ALA A 81 24.23 -20.38 -32.21
C ALA A 81 23.05 -21.24 -32.72
N GLY A 82 23.36 -22.32 -33.45
CA GLY A 82 22.34 -23.12 -34.14
C GLY A 82 21.31 -23.72 -33.19
N ASP A 83 21.77 -24.21 -32.03
CA ASP A 83 20.94 -24.75 -30.96
C ASP A 83 20.00 -23.70 -30.34
N VAL A 84 20.49 -22.47 -30.10
CA VAL A 84 19.67 -21.37 -29.59
C VAL A 84 18.61 -20.97 -30.61
N LYS A 85 18.98 -20.92 -31.90
CA LYS A 85 18.05 -20.60 -32.97
C LYS A 85 16.94 -21.67 -33.08
N GLU A 86 17.32 -22.95 -33.09
CA GLU A 86 16.37 -24.07 -33.14
C GLU A 86 15.42 -24.05 -31.94
N ASP A 87 15.90 -23.71 -30.74
CA ASP A 87 15.04 -23.59 -29.56
C ASP A 87 14.05 -22.42 -29.65
N ILE A 88 14.51 -21.26 -30.13
CA ILE A 88 13.65 -20.09 -30.41
C ILE A 88 12.57 -20.45 -31.42
N ASP A 89 12.92 -21.11 -32.52
CA ASP A 89 11.98 -21.50 -33.58
C ASP A 89 10.94 -22.50 -33.05
N ARG A 90 11.38 -23.49 -32.27
CA ARG A 90 10.49 -24.47 -31.62
C ARG A 90 9.53 -23.79 -30.64
N LEU A 91 10.04 -22.93 -29.77
CA LEU A 91 9.23 -22.21 -28.79
C LEU A 91 8.25 -21.25 -29.50
N CYS A 92 8.67 -20.57 -30.57
CA CYS A 92 7.82 -19.72 -31.39
C CYS A 92 6.65 -20.51 -32.00
N GLN A 93 6.91 -21.68 -32.58
CA GLN A 93 5.86 -22.55 -33.13
C GLN A 93 4.88 -23.00 -32.04
N LEU A 94 5.40 -23.39 -30.87
CA LEU A 94 4.59 -23.79 -29.75
C LEU A 94 3.67 -22.65 -29.29
N ILE A 95 4.23 -21.46 -29.02
CA ILE A 95 3.49 -20.25 -28.61
C ILE A 95 2.43 -19.89 -29.65
N LYS A 96 2.79 -19.92 -30.95
CA LYS A 96 1.88 -19.61 -32.06
C LYS A 96 0.69 -20.56 -32.12
N GLY A 97 0.84 -21.80 -31.66
CA GLY A 97 -0.26 -22.77 -31.55
C GLY A 97 -1.34 -22.38 -30.52
N TYR A 98 -1.03 -21.49 -29.58
CA TYR A 98 -1.97 -21.05 -28.52
C TYR A 98 -2.57 -19.67 -28.80
N SER A 99 -1.78 -18.71 -29.28
CA SER A 99 -2.27 -17.37 -29.63
C SER A 99 -1.34 -16.68 -30.62
N GLU A 100 -1.90 -15.83 -31.49
CA GLU A 100 -1.15 -14.96 -32.39
C GLU A 100 -0.66 -13.67 -31.72
N LYS A 101 -1.27 -13.27 -30.60
CA LYS A 101 -0.94 -12.04 -29.85
C LYS A 101 -0.80 -12.32 -28.36
N TRP A 102 0.20 -11.70 -27.75
CA TRP A 102 0.56 -11.96 -26.36
C TRP A 102 0.80 -10.68 -25.57
N SER A 103 0.39 -10.70 -24.30
CA SER A 103 0.92 -9.83 -23.26
C SER A 103 2.02 -10.56 -22.48
N LEU A 104 2.92 -9.83 -21.82
CA LEU A 104 4.00 -10.44 -21.04
C LEU A 104 3.47 -11.32 -19.90
N ASP A 105 2.34 -10.95 -19.31
CA ASP A 105 1.68 -11.72 -18.26
C ASP A 105 1.07 -13.03 -18.78
N SER A 106 0.35 -12.97 -19.92
CA SER A 106 -0.21 -14.16 -20.55
C SER A 106 0.89 -15.13 -20.98
N PHE A 107 2.00 -14.61 -21.49
CA PHE A 107 3.15 -15.40 -21.88
C PHE A 107 3.83 -16.05 -20.67
N LEU A 108 4.04 -15.30 -19.58
CA LEU A 108 4.61 -15.86 -18.36
C LEU A 108 3.71 -16.96 -17.75
N SER A 109 2.40 -16.79 -17.83
CA SER A 109 1.43 -17.79 -17.38
C SER A 109 1.47 -19.06 -18.24
N PHE A 110 1.60 -18.89 -19.56
CA PHE A 110 1.84 -19.99 -20.49
C PHE A 110 3.12 -20.76 -20.14
N VAL A 111 4.24 -20.07 -19.91
CA VAL A 111 5.53 -20.66 -19.54
C VAL A 111 5.46 -21.37 -18.18
N ARG A 112 4.73 -20.82 -17.20
CA ARG A 112 4.46 -21.46 -15.89
C ARG A 112 3.72 -22.79 -16.04
N ASN A 113 2.71 -22.84 -16.90
CA ASN A 113 1.91 -24.03 -17.12
C ASN A 113 2.63 -25.12 -17.92
N HIS A 114 3.70 -24.76 -18.64
CA HIS A 114 4.55 -25.68 -19.38
C HIS A 114 5.88 -25.87 -18.63
N GLY A 115 5.83 -26.61 -17.52
CA GLY A 115 6.85 -26.65 -16.46
C GLY A 115 8.32 -26.80 -16.87
N GLU A 116 8.62 -27.40 -18.03
CA GLU A 116 9.98 -27.46 -18.58
C GLU A 116 10.57 -26.08 -18.91
N TYR A 117 9.70 -25.12 -19.22
CA TYR A 117 10.08 -23.76 -19.60
C TYR A 117 10.14 -22.81 -18.40
N TYR A 118 9.40 -23.06 -17.32
CA TYR A 118 9.31 -22.11 -16.20
C TYR A 118 10.65 -21.85 -15.51
N GLN A 119 11.45 -22.90 -15.32
CA GLN A 119 12.73 -22.81 -14.60
C GLN A 119 13.77 -21.92 -15.31
N LYS A 120 13.59 -21.61 -16.60
CA LYS A 120 14.52 -20.76 -17.36
C LYS A 120 13.96 -19.37 -17.71
N ALA A 121 12.76 -19.04 -17.26
CA ALA A 121 12.19 -17.72 -17.50
C ALA A 121 13.11 -16.62 -16.92
N PRO A 122 13.42 -15.54 -17.68
CA PRO A 122 14.29 -14.48 -17.18
C PRO A 122 13.73 -13.83 -15.91
N TYR A 123 14.57 -13.65 -14.89
CA TYR A 123 14.13 -13.06 -13.62
C TYR A 123 13.51 -11.67 -13.80
N GLY A 124 14.11 -10.84 -14.67
CA GLY A 124 13.58 -9.52 -14.98
C GLY A 124 12.16 -9.53 -15.55
N MET A 125 11.79 -10.56 -16.34
CA MET A 125 10.43 -10.77 -16.86
C MET A 125 9.44 -11.07 -15.72
N ILE A 126 9.82 -11.99 -14.83
CA ILE A 126 8.99 -12.38 -13.66
C ILE A 126 8.77 -11.15 -12.77
N GLN A 127 9.86 -10.45 -12.44
CA GLN A 127 9.84 -9.32 -11.53
C GLN A 127 8.93 -8.18 -12.01
N VAL A 128 8.97 -7.81 -13.31
CA VAL A 128 8.10 -6.72 -13.81
C VAL A 128 6.63 -7.11 -13.84
N VAL A 129 6.30 -8.37 -14.16
CA VAL A 129 4.92 -8.86 -14.15
C VAL A 129 4.38 -8.90 -12.72
N GLU A 130 5.17 -9.38 -11.77
CA GLU A 130 4.78 -9.42 -10.35
C GLU A 130 4.66 -8.01 -9.76
N ASN A 131 5.56 -7.09 -10.10
CA ASN A 131 5.46 -5.69 -9.71
C ASN A 131 4.21 -5.02 -10.28
N LYS A 132 3.86 -5.30 -11.55
CA LYS A 132 2.63 -4.81 -12.18
C LYS A 132 1.40 -5.34 -11.42
N LYS A 133 1.33 -6.65 -11.17
CA LYS A 133 0.24 -7.26 -10.39
C LYS A 133 0.13 -6.69 -8.98
N LEU A 134 1.26 -6.45 -8.31
CA LEU A 134 1.30 -5.85 -6.99
C LEU A 134 0.83 -4.38 -7.02
N ALA A 135 1.18 -3.62 -8.06
CA ALA A 135 0.73 -2.25 -8.24
C ALA A 135 -0.77 -2.19 -8.52
N GLU A 136 -1.28 -3.06 -9.40
CA GLU A 136 -2.70 -3.22 -9.70
C GLU A 136 -3.50 -3.63 -8.45
N SER A 137 -2.97 -4.56 -7.64
CA SER A 137 -3.56 -4.95 -6.36
C SER A 137 -3.58 -3.80 -5.35
N LYS A 138 -2.48 -3.03 -5.21
CA LYS A 138 -2.43 -1.85 -4.34
C LYS A 138 -3.43 -0.77 -4.76
N HIS A 139 -3.55 -0.53 -6.07
CA HIS A 139 -4.49 0.44 -6.60
C HIS A 139 -5.93 -0.02 -6.37
N THR A 140 -6.22 -1.30 -6.60
CA THR A 140 -7.53 -1.91 -6.31
C THR A 140 -7.89 -1.79 -4.83
N ASN A 141 -6.94 -2.03 -3.91
CA ASN A 141 -7.18 -1.92 -2.47
C ASN A 141 -7.44 -0.46 -2.06
N LEU A 142 -6.68 0.49 -2.60
CA LEU A 142 -6.93 1.92 -2.35
C LEU A 142 -8.33 2.33 -2.83
N LEU A 143 -8.73 1.89 -4.02
CA LEU A 143 -10.06 2.16 -4.57
C LEU A 143 -11.17 1.55 -3.71
N LYS A 144 -10.95 0.35 -3.15
CA LYS A 144 -11.87 -0.25 -2.18
C LYS A 144 -11.95 0.53 -0.87
N GLU A 145 -10.82 0.99 -0.33
CA GLU A 145 -10.81 1.85 0.88
C GLU A 145 -11.61 3.13 0.64
N ILE A 146 -11.48 3.76 -0.54
CA ILE A 146 -12.25 4.96 -0.91
C ILE A 146 -13.74 4.65 -0.98
N ILE A 147 -14.13 3.51 -1.57
CA ILE A 147 -15.52 3.05 -1.61
C ILE A 147 -16.08 2.86 -0.20
N ASP A 148 -15.30 2.25 0.68
CA ASP A 148 -15.70 1.97 2.07
C ASP A 148 -15.85 3.25 2.90
N GLU A 149 -15.00 4.26 2.65
CA GLU A 149 -15.07 5.57 3.31
C GLU A 149 -16.20 6.46 2.76
N ASN A 150 -16.63 6.24 1.52
CA ASN A 150 -17.52 7.14 0.78
C ASN A 150 -18.71 6.40 0.14
N GLN A 151 -19.44 5.63 0.96
CA GLN A 151 -20.48 4.70 0.50
C GLN A 151 -21.66 5.37 -0.23
N ASN A 152 -21.95 6.64 0.08
CA ASN A 152 -23.16 7.33 -0.38
C ASN A 152 -22.90 8.38 -1.47
N ALA A 153 -21.69 8.91 -1.55
CA ALA A 153 -21.35 9.95 -2.52
C ALA A 153 -19.85 9.96 -2.81
N LEU A 154 -19.49 10.18 -4.08
CA LEU A 154 -18.09 10.29 -4.51
C LEU A 154 -17.88 11.53 -5.36
N ASP A 155 -16.64 12.01 -5.35
CA ASP A 155 -16.19 13.01 -6.31
C ASP A 155 -16.18 12.43 -7.73
N VAL A 156 -16.49 13.26 -8.72
CA VAL A 156 -16.37 12.89 -10.15
C VAL A 156 -15.01 12.29 -10.47
N ASP A 157 -13.92 12.82 -9.89
CA ASP A 157 -12.57 12.30 -10.12
C ASP A 157 -12.47 10.82 -9.71
N TRP A 158 -13.02 10.46 -8.55
CA TRP A 158 -13.01 9.09 -8.05
C TRP A 158 -13.92 8.17 -8.85
N ILE A 159 -15.10 8.65 -9.25
CA ILE A 159 -16.02 7.88 -10.09
C ILE A 159 -15.36 7.58 -11.45
N ALA A 160 -14.71 8.57 -12.06
CA ALA A 160 -14.00 8.39 -13.33
C ALA A 160 -12.83 7.42 -13.20
N GLU A 161 -12.11 7.46 -12.09
CA GLU A 161 -10.99 6.56 -11.81
C GLU A 161 -11.46 5.11 -11.59
N LEU A 162 -12.55 4.92 -10.83
CA LEU A 162 -13.20 3.62 -10.66
C LEU A 162 -13.73 3.05 -11.98
N TRP A 163 -14.26 3.91 -12.85
CA TRP A 163 -14.73 3.51 -14.18
C TRP A 163 -13.59 3.13 -15.12
N ALA A 164 -12.48 3.87 -15.07
CA ALA A 164 -11.30 3.60 -15.89
C ALA A 164 -10.50 2.37 -15.43
N ALA A 165 -10.70 1.92 -14.18
CA ALA A 165 -9.98 0.80 -13.57
C ALA A 165 -10.45 -0.61 -14.04
N ILE A 166 -11.28 -0.70 -15.08
CA ILE A 166 -11.68 -1.98 -15.68
C ILE A 166 -10.45 -2.74 -16.19
N PRO A 167 -10.21 -3.97 -15.72
CA PRO A 167 -9.26 -4.85 -16.37
C PRO A 167 -9.91 -5.45 -17.63
N GLY A 168 -9.51 -5.01 -18.83
CA GLY A 168 -9.56 -5.87 -20.02
C GLY A 168 -10.13 -5.31 -21.34
N GLU A 169 -9.34 -5.56 -22.38
CA GLU A 169 -9.64 -5.77 -23.82
C GLU A 169 -10.04 -4.60 -24.74
N SER A 170 -10.92 -3.65 -24.38
CA SER A 170 -11.49 -2.75 -25.41
C SER A 170 -10.79 -1.39 -25.64
N TYR A 171 -9.73 -1.06 -24.91
CA TYR A 171 -9.03 0.23 -25.03
C TYR A 171 -7.70 0.12 -25.77
N GLU A 172 -7.62 -0.74 -26.79
CA GLU A 172 -6.37 -1.26 -27.39
C GLU A 172 -5.30 -0.21 -27.75
N ASN A 173 -5.58 1.10 -27.74
CA ASN A 173 -4.62 2.16 -28.05
C ASN A 173 -4.66 3.42 -27.16
N LYS A 174 -5.44 3.46 -26.05
CA LYS A 174 -5.51 4.66 -25.19
C LYS A 174 -4.81 4.44 -23.85
N PRO A 175 -3.95 5.37 -23.40
CA PRO A 175 -3.38 5.31 -22.06
C PRO A 175 -4.45 5.55 -20.99
N PHE A 176 -4.27 4.96 -19.80
CA PHE A 176 -5.22 5.03 -18.68
C PHE A 176 -5.71 6.45 -18.36
N TRP A 177 -4.80 7.43 -18.28
CA TRP A 177 -5.14 8.82 -17.97
C TRP A 177 -6.13 9.41 -18.98
N GLN A 178 -6.05 9.01 -20.25
CA GLN A 178 -6.96 9.49 -21.28
C GLN A 178 -8.35 8.88 -21.12
N ILE A 179 -8.42 7.60 -20.76
CA ILE A 179 -9.70 6.90 -20.50
C ILE A 179 -10.40 7.54 -19.30
N ARG A 180 -9.65 7.76 -18.21
CA ARG A 180 -10.16 8.47 -17.02
C ARG A 180 -10.67 9.86 -17.37
N ASP A 181 -9.90 10.64 -18.15
CA ASP A 181 -10.30 12.00 -18.52
C ASP A 181 -11.53 12.02 -19.45
N ASP A 182 -11.65 11.05 -20.35
CA ASP A 182 -12.83 10.87 -21.20
C ASP A 182 -14.09 10.61 -20.34
N TYR A 183 -13.99 9.70 -19.35
CA TYR A 183 -15.09 9.43 -18.41
C TYR A 183 -15.41 10.63 -17.52
N LYS A 184 -14.39 11.30 -16.99
CA LYS A 184 -14.57 12.53 -16.20
C LYS A 184 -15.39 13.56 -16.98
N LYS A 185 -14.98 13.88 -18.21
CA LYS A 185 -15.70 14.83 -19.08
C LYS A 185 -17.14 14.43 -19.33
N GLN A 186 -17.38 13.13 -19.52
CA GLN A 186 -18.71 12.61 -19.75
C GLN A 186 -19.63 12.84 -18.54
N ILE A 187 -19.12 12.56 -17.34
CA ILE A 187 -19.85 12.76 -16.08
C ILE A 187 -20.09 14.25 -15.84
N GLU A 188 -19.06 15.10 -15.98
CA GLU A 188 -19.18 16.56 -15.81
C GLU A 188 -20.21 17.15 -16.78
N SER A 189 -20.20 16.72 -18.04
CA SER A 189 -21.18 17.18 -19.04
C SER A 189 -22.61 16.80 -18.63
N ALA A 190 -22.81 15.58 -18.13
CA ALA A 190 -24.12 15.14 -17.64
C ALA A 190 -24.61 16.00 -16.46
N VAL A 191 -23.71 16.42 -15.56
CA VAL A 191 -24.04 17.34 -14.46
C VAL A 191 -24.39 18.73 -14.99
N ILE A 192 -23.55 19.28 -15.88
CA ILE A 192 -23.72 20.63 -16.45
C ILE A 192 -25.04 20.76 -17.23
N ASP A 193 -25.40 19.72 -17.98
CA ASP A 193 -26.63 19.66 -18.76
C ASP A 193 -27.86 19.36 -17.90
N GLY A 194 -27.66 18.97 -16.63
CA GLY A 194 -28.70 18.62 -15.68
C GLY A 194 -29.29 17.21 -15.89
N GLY A 195 -28.59 16.35 -16.63
CA GLY A 195 -28.92 14.94 -16.80
C GLY A 195 -28.49 14.07 -15.60
N LEU A 196 -27.53 14.53 -14.81
CA LEU A 196 -27.06 13.90 -13.58
C LEU A 196 -27.10 14.91 -12.43
N GLU A 197 -27.72 14.51 -11.31
CA GLU A 197 -27.78 15.34 -10.10
C GLU A 197 -26.48 15.22 -9.30
N ALA A 198 -25.94 16.38 -8.88
CA ALA A 198 -24.71 16.48 -8.12
C ALA A 198 -24.72 17.74 -7.25
N VAL A 199 -24.00 17.70 -6.13
CA VAL A 199 -23.61 18.90 -5.37
C VAL A 199 -22.42 19.51 -6.11
N VAL A 200 -22.59 20.73 -6.60
CA VAL A 200 -21.55 21.46 -7.33
C VAL A 200 -20.99 22.53 -6.42
N GLU A 201 -19.68 22.54 -6.19
CA GLU A 201 -19.06 23.48 -5.27
C GLU A 201 -17.92 24.25 -5.96
N ILE A 202 -17.76 25.53 -5.67
CA ILE A 202 -16.59 26.31 -6.11
C ILE A 202 -15.70 26.67 -4.94
N ARG A 203 -14.40 26.54 -5.16
CA ARG A 203 -13.40 27.03 -4.22
C ARG A 203 -13.20 28.53 -4.41
N LYS A 204 -13.50 29.34 -3.39
CA LYS A 204 -13.29 30.79 -3.47
C LYS A 204 -11.79 31.14 -3.58
N PRO A 205 -11.38 32.01 -4.53
CA PRO A 205 -10.02 32.50 -4.57
C PRO A 205 -9.70 33.27 -3.28
N GLY A 206 -8.62 32.90 -2.60
CA GLY A 206 -8.15 33.58 -1.39
C GLY A 206 -8.80 33.15 -0.07
N PHE A 207 -9.62 32.08 -0.07
CA PHE A 207 -10.09 31.43 1.15
C PHE A 207 -9.53 30.01 1.23
N ASP A 208 -8.89 29.69 2.35
CA ASP A 208 -8.22 28.39 2.50
C ASP A 208 -9.22 27.24 2.69
N ASP A 209 -10.37 27.48 3.34
CA ASP A 209 -11.37 26.44 3.68
C ASP A 209 -12.82 26.84 3.33
N GLY A 210 -13.10 27.16 2.07
CA GLY A 210 -14.46 27.49 1.64
C GLY A 210 -14.79 26.96 0.25
N PHE A 211 -15.58 25.89 0.23
CA PHE A 211 -16.38 25.51 -0.93
C PHE A 211 -17.74 26.21 -0.80
N GLU A 212 -18.14 26.95 -1.84
CA GLU A 212 -19.49 27.50 -1.95
C GLU A 212 -20.29 26.61 -2.88
N GLU A 213 -21.41 26.07 -2.38
CA GLU A 213 -22.35 25.32 -3.21
C GLU A 213 -22.99 26.24 -4.26
N LEU A 214 -22.92 25.80 -5.52
CA LEU A 214 -23.56 26.42 -6.67
C LEU A 214 -24.89 25.75 -6.94
N THR A 215 -25.98 26.47 -6.69
CA THR A 215 -27.33 26.01 -7.00
C THR A 215 -27.89 26.59 -8.32
N ASP A 216 -27.30 27.69 -8.82
CA ASP A 216 -27.74 28.35 -10.05
C ASP A 216 -27.26 27.61 -11.31
N ARG A 217 -28.19 26.93 -12.00
CA ARG A 217 -27.93 26.22 -13.25
C ARG A 217 -27.34 27.09 -14.36
N ASN A 218 -27.68 28.38 -14.43
CA ASN A 218 -27.10 29.27 -15.44
C ASN A 218 -25.63 29.58 -15.15
N ARG A 219 -25.21 29.54 -13.89
CA ARG A 219 -23.79 29.63 -13.51
C ARG A 219 -23.07 28.30 -13.76
N ILE A 220 -23.69 27.16 -13.42
CA ILE A 220 -23.13 25.83 -13.68
C ILE A 220 -22.84 25.63 -15.18
N ARG A 221 -23.75 26.05 -16.08
CA ARG A 221 -23.55 26.01 -17.54
C ARG A 221 -22.39 26.84 -18.07
N LYS A 222 -21.80 27.73 -17.25
CA LYS A 222 -20.63 28.53 -17.62
C LYS A 222 -19.32 27.87 -17.21
N ILE A 223 -19.35 26.74 -16.50
CA ILE A 223 -18.16 25.99 -16.14
C ILE A 223 -17.48 25.47 -17.40
N LYS A 224 -16.15 25.63 -17.48
CA LYS A 224 -15.32 25.11 -18.56
C LYS A 224 -14.09 24.45 -17.99
N ASP A 225 -13.86 23.20 -18.40
CA ASP A 225 -12.68 22.40 -18.00
C ASP A 225 -12.47 22.33 -16.47
N GLY A 226 -13.56 22.30 -15.70
CA GLY A 226 -13.52 22.29 -14.23
C GLY A 226 -13.32 23.65 -13.56
N TRP A 227 -13.45 24.76 -14.31
CA TRP A 227 -13.26 26.12 -13.79
C TRP A 227 -14.47 27.03 -14.01
N LEU A 228 -14.74 27.90 -13.03
CA LEU A 228 -15.70 28.99 -13.13
C LEU A 228 -15.09 30.29 -12.60
N ASN A 229 -14.95 31.31 -13.45
CA ASN A 229 -14.38 32.61 -13.08
C ASN A 229 -13.03 32.50 -12.33
N GLY A 230 -12.14 31.60 -12.77
CA GLY A 230 -10.84 31.37 -12.13
C GLY A 230 -10.90 30.58 -10.82
N SER A 231 -12.08 30.09 -10.43
CA SER A 231 -12.28 29.21 -9.27
C SER A 231 -12.37 27.76 -9.73
N PHE A 232 -11.75 26.85 -8.96
CA PHE A 232 -11.85 25.41 -9.20
C PHE A 232 -13.23 24.91 -8.78
N VAL A 233 -13.82 24.03 -9.59
CA VAL A 233 -15.13 23.43 -9.36
C VAL A 233 -14.97 21.98 -8.93
N ARG A 234 -15.71 21.58 -7.91
CA ARG A 234 -15.85 20.22 -7.44
C ARG A 234 -17.26 19.71 -7.69
N TYR A 235 -17.38 18.43 -8.04
CA TYR A 235 -18.66 17.77 -8.25
C TYR A 235 -18.74 16.55 -7.36
N THR A 236 -19.72 16.53 -6.44
CA THR A 236 -19.99 15.38 -5.57
C THR A 236 -21.30 14.75 -5.99
N ILE A 237 -21.27 13.49 -6.41
CA ILE A 237 -22.42 12.79 -6.97
C ILE A 237 -22.90 11.74 -5.98
N ASN A 238 -24.20 11.77 -5.68
CA ASN A 238 -24.84 10.72 -4.89
C ASN A 238 -24.90 9.41 -5.68
N ARG A 239 -24.60 8.31 -4.99
CA ARG A 239 -24.60 6.96 -5.56
C ARG A 239 -25.88 6.61 -6.30
N ASP A 240 -27.05 6.88 -5.72
CA ASP A 240 -28.34 6.52 -6.32
C ASP A 240 -28.64 7.38 -7.55
N SER A 241 -28.28 8.66 -7.51
CA SER A 241 -28.39 9.56 -8.66
C SER A 241 -27.51 9.09 -9.82
N PHE A 242 -26.27 8.67 -9.53
CA PHE A 242 -25.36 8.11 -10.53
C PHE A 242 -25.87 6.78 -11.10
N ARG A 243 -26.36 5.89 -10.23
CA ARG A 243 -26.98 4.61 -10.60
C ARG A 243 -28.11 4.82 -11.61
N SER A 244 -29.06 5.70 -11.26
CA SER A 244 -30.20 6.02 -12.09
C SER A 244 -29.79 6.60 -13.45
N TRP A 245 -28.75 7.43 -13.48
CA TRP A 245 -28.23 8.00 -14.72
C TRP A 245 -27.60 6.93 -15.63
N LEU A 246 -26.83 5.98 -15.08
CA LEU A 246 -26.24 4.87 -15.84
C LEU A 246 -27.30 3.95 -16.45
N GLU A 247 -28.33 3.62 -15.69
CA GLU A 247 -29.47 2.82 -16.17
C GLU A 247 -30.20 3.55 -17.31
N LYS A 248 -30.51 4.84 -17.15
CA LYS A 248 -31.19 5.66 -18.17
C LYS A 248 -30.35 5.88 -19.43
N SER A 249 -29.04 5.99 -19.29
CA SER A 249 -28.10 6.19 -20.40
C SER A 249 -27.64 4.90 -21.06
N ASN A 250 -28.16 3.73 -20.61
CA ASN A 250 -27.79 2.40 -21.10
C ASN A 250 -26.28 2.11 -20.98
N GLN A 251 -25.64 2.65 -19.94
CA GLN A 251 -24.21 2.42 -19.64
C GLN A 251 -24.00 1.39 -18.53
N TRP A 252 -25.09 0.86 -17.96
CA TRP A 252 -25.06 -0.21 -16.96
C TRP A 252 -24.23 -1.44 -17.34
N PRO A 253 -24.29 -1.97 -18.58
CA PRO A 253 -23.48 -3.14 -18.95
C PRO A 253 -21.97 -2.91 -18.89
N VAL A 254 -21.52 -1.64 -19.02
CA VAL A 254 -20.11 -1.24 -18.91
C VAL A 254 -19.68 -1.15 -17.44
N ILE A 255 -20.64 -1.00 -16.52
CA ILE A 255 -20.42 -0.84 -15.08
C ILE A 255 -20.35 -2.20 -14.38
N ASP A 256 -21.15 -3.18 -14.84
CA ASP A 256 -21.16 -4.53 -14.26
C ASP A 256 -19.80 -5.23 -14.30
N THR A 257 -18.90 -4.77 -15.17
CA THR A 257 -17.54 -5.27 -15.38
C THR A 257 -16.46 -4.48 -14.63
N CYS A 258 -16.81 -3.45 -13.86
CA CYS A 258 -15.86 -2.54 -13.22
C CYS A 258 -15.96 -2.48 -11.69
N LEU A 259 -14.99 -1.80 -11.06
CA LEU A 259 -14.96 -1.62 -9.61
C LEU A 259 -16.12 -0.73 -9.09
N LEU A 260 -16.80 0.05 -9.95
CA LEU A 260 -18.01 0.78 -9.55
C LEU A 260 -19.13 -0.15 -9.09
N ARG A 261 -19.19 -1.39 -9.60
CA ARG A 261 -20.16 -2.38 -9.10
C ARG A 261 -19.99 -2.63 -7.60
N ILE A 262 -18.76 -2.66 -7.10
CA ILE A 262 -18.49 -2.81 -5.66
C ILE A 262 -19.05 -1.63 -4.88
N TRP A 263 -18.92 -0.41 -5.42
CA TRP A 263 -19.55 0.77 -4.82
C TRP A 263 -21.07 0.70 -4.84
N PHE A 264 -21.67 0.14 -5.90
CA PHE A 264 -23.13 -0.06 -5.99
C PHE A 264 -23.68 -1.23 -5.18
N ASP A 265 -22.85 -2.19 -4.80
CA ASP A 265 -23.23 -3.37 -4.03
C ASP A 265 -22.91 -3.22 -2.54
N SER A 266 -22.07 -2.24 -2.14
CA SER A 266 -21.76 -2.01 -0.72
C SER A 266 -23.00 -1.53 0.02
N GLU A 267 -23.44 -2.23 1.07
CA GLU A 267 -24.59 -1.76 1.84
C GLU A 267 -24.26 -0.39 2.47
N PRO A 268 -25.15 0.61 2.37
CA PRO A 268 -25.02 1.82 3.17
C PRO A 268 -24.99 1.37 4.63
N LYS A 269 -23.89 1.64 5.34
CA LYS A 269 -23.88 1.47 6.80
C LYS A 269 -24.98 2.38 7.31
N ALA A 270 -26.08 1.77 7.76
CA ALA A 270 -27.14 2.51 8.42
C ALA A 270 -26.47 3.41 9.47
N GLU A 271 -26.73 4.72 9.38
CA GLU A 271 -26.22 5.68 10.35
C GLU A 271 -26.56 5.12 11.74
N ALA A 272 -25.52 4.71 12.47
CA ALA A 272 -25.71 4.16 13.79
C ALA A 272 -26.39 5.25 14.62
N PRO A 273 -27.57 5.00 15.20
CA PRO A 273 -28.18 5.98 16.08
C PRO A 273 -27.18 6.30 17.19
N GLU A 274 -26.97 7.58 17.44
CA GLU A 274 -26.14 8.06 18.52
C GLU A 274 -26.55 7.35 19.83
N SER A 275 -25.57 6.73 20.50
CA SER A 275 -25.50 6.48 21.95
C SER A 275 -25.29 5.03 22.40
N SER A 276 -24.28 4.94 23.28
CA SER A 276 -24.05 3.95 24.32
C SER A 276 -23.34 2.65 23.96
N CYS A 277 -22.14 2.54 24.54
CA CYS A 277 -21.37 1.33 24.70
C CYS A 277 -22.22 0.20 25.32
N SER A 278 -22.47 -0.87 24.56
CA SER A 278 -22.43 -2.23 25.11
C SER A 278 -22.14 -3.22 23.99
N ALA A 279 -21.06 -3.98 24.16
CA ALA A 279 -20.69 -5.05 23.26
C ALA A 279 -21.57 -6.29 23.51
N LYS A 280 -21.89 -7.03 22.44
CA LYS A 280 -21.77 -8.50 22.41
C LYS A 280 -21.68 -9.02 20.95
N PRO A 281 -21.08 -10.22 20.74
CA PRO A 281 -20.43 -10.63 19.50
C PRO A 281 -21.30 -11.59 18.66
N ILE A 282 -21.14 -11.57 17.34
CA ILE A 282 -21.54 -12.67 16.43
C ILE A 282 -20.49 -12.82 15.31
N GLU A 283 -20.35 -14.06 14.88
CA GLU A 283 -19.25 -14.80 14.24
C GLU A 283 -19.02 -14.54 12.74
N SER A 284 -17.75 -14.78 12.34
CA SER A 284 -17.19 -15.36 11.08
C SER A 284 -17.81 -15.01 9.72
N GLU A 285 -17.13 -14.78 8.58
CA GLU A 285 -15.74 -14.57 8.10
C GLU A 285 -15.92 -14.34 6.55
N PRO A 286 -14.95 -13.80 5.77
CA PRO A 286 -13.87 -14.67 5.28
C PRO A 286 -12.48 -14.02 5.34
N LYS A 287 -11.51 -14.86 5.70
CA LYS A 287 -10.09 -14.60 5.86
C LYS A 287 -9.45 -13.95 4.64
N THR A 288 -9.11 -12.67 4.78
CA THR A 288 -7.82 -12.17 4.27
C THR A 288 -6.75 -12.84 5.12
N GLU A 289 -5.73 -13.45 4.53
CA GLU A 289 -4.57 -13.98 5.28
C GLU A 289 -4.10 -12.92 6.26
N GLU A 290 -4.43 -13.13 7.52
CA GLU A 290 -4.04 -12.25 8.58
C GLU A 290 -2.52 -12.31 8.62
N ILE A 291 -1.88 -11.14 8.57
CA ILE A 291 -0.59 -11.02 9.24
C ILE A 291 -0.86 -11.58 10.64
N ASP A 292 -0.35 -12.78 10.93
CA ASP A 292 -0.41 -13.37 12.26
C ASP A 292 0.03 -12.27 13.22
N THR A 293 -0.93 -11.65 13.89
CA THR A 293 -0.64 -10.49 14.71
C THR A 293 0.14 -11.06 15.86
N VAL A 294 1.44 -10.82 15.83
CA VAL A 294 2.43 -11.15 16.86
C VAL A 294 1.93 -10.83 18.28
N PHE A 295 0.97 -9.93 18.38
CA PHE A 295 0.37 -9.46 19.62
C PHE A 295 -0.89 -10.22 20.08
N ARG A 296 -1.41 -11.18 19.30
CA ARG A 296 -2.66 -11.91 19.61
C ARG A 296 -2.64 -12.64 20.95
N GLU A 297 -1.47 -13.09 21.38
CA GLU A 297 -1.31 -13.75 22.68
C GLU A 297 -1.42 -12.80 23.89
N PHE A 298 -1.45 -11.48 23.66
CA PHE A 298 -1.57 -10.46 24.70
C PHE A 298 -2.99 -9.89 24.74
N GLU A 299 -3.89 -10.58 25.45
CA GLU A 299 -5.23 -10.06 25.68
C GLU A 299 -5.22 -8.81 26.57
N ASN A 300 -6.11 -7.87 26.24
CA ASN A 300 -6.37 -6.63 26.98
C ASN A 300 -5.10 -5.78 27.21
N LEU A 301 -4.20 -5.75 26.22
CA LEU A 301 -2.94 -5.03 26.33
C LEU A 301 -3.18 -3.52 26.48
N ARG A 302 -2.59 -2.91 27.51
CA ARG A 302 -2.56 -1.45 27.65
C ARG A 302 -1.30 -0.87 27.04
N SER A 303 -1.39 0.33 26.49
CA SER A 303 -0.26 1.05 25.91
C SER A 303 0.91 1.18 26.91
N ASN A 304 0.63 1.50 28.17
CA ASN A 304 1.66 1.59 29.21
C ASN A 304 2.27 0.24 29.66
N GLU A 305 1.82 -0.89 29.11
CA GLU A 305 2.45 -2.21 29.30
C GLU A 305 3.45 -2.55 28.18
N VAL A 306 3.53 -1.69 27.16
CA VAL A 306 4.37 -1.89 26.00
C VAL A 306 5.54 -0.93 26.02
N SER A 307 6.72 -1.45 25.75
CA SER A 307 7.92 -0.66 25.49
C SER A 307 8.47 -0.95 24.10
N PHE A 308 9.09 0.04 23.47
CA PHE A 308 9.63 -0.10 22.12
C PHE A 308 11.04 0.46 22.05
N VAL A 309 11.88 -0.18 21.23
CA VAL A 309 13.13 0.40 20.76
C VAL A 309 13.26 0.15 19.28
N VAL A 310 13.45 1.21 18.50
CA VAL A 310 13.55 1.11 17.05
C VAL A 310 15.02 0.98 16.64
N ASN A 311 15.31 0.07 15.71
CA ASN A 311 16.64 -0.14 15.15
C ASN A 311 16.53 -0.28 13.62
N GLY A 312 16.60 0.86 12.93
CA GLY A 312 16.51 0.94 11.48
C GLY A 312 15.21 0.33 10.94
N SER A 313 15.32 -0.78 10.21
CA SER A 313 14.18 -1.43 9.53
C SER A 313 13.26 -2.27 10.43
N SER A 314 13.53 -2.33 11.73
CA SER A 314 12.75 -3.11 12.69
C SER A 314 12.61 -2.41 14.04
N ALA A 315 11.63 -2.82 14.85
CA ALA A 315 11.51 -2.42 16.24
C ALA A 315 11.54 -3.65 17.14
N LYS A 316 12.14 -3.51 18.33
CA LYS A 316 11.99 -4.47 19.42
C LYS A 316 10.89 -3.96 20.34
N VAL A 317 9.85 -4.78 20.52
CA VAL A 317 8.74 -4.53 21.43
C VAL A 317 8.91 -5.40 22.66
N VAL A 318 8.83 -4.80 23.84
CA VAL A 318 8.84 -5.53 25.11
C VAL A 318 7.46 -5.45 25.73
N ILE A 319 6.84 -6.62 25.92
CA ILE A 319 5.53 -6.77 26.56
C ILE A 319 5.69 -7.82 27.65
N ARG A 320 5.36 -7.50 28.91
CA ARG A 320 5.39 -8.45 30.04
C ARG A 320 6.69 -9.29 30.11
N LYS A 321 7.86 -8.63 29.90
CA LYS A 321 9.21 -9.23 29.86
C LYS A 321 9.53 -10.13 28.64
N ARG A 322 8.61 -10.26 27.68
CA ARG A 322 8.90 -10.88 26.37
C ARG A 322 9.37 -9.80 25.41
N THR A 323 10.50 -10.06 24.74
CA THR A 323 11.03 -9.18 23.69
C THR A 323 10.70 -9.79 22.35
N ILE A 324 10.06 -8.99 21.49
CA ILE A 324 9.60 -9.41 20.18
C ILE A 324 10.14 -8.45 19.13
N THR A 325 10.75 -8.97 18.08
CA THR A 325 11.18 -8.16 16.94
C THR A 325 10.00 -8.04 15.99
N VAL A 326 9.62 -6.81 15.67
CA VAL A 326 8.54 -6.49 14.74
C VAL A 326 9.04 -5.64 13.59
N SER A 327 8.54 -5.97 12.40
CA SER A 327 8.67 -5.16 11.20
C SER A 327 7.59 -4.06 11.17
N PRO A 328 7.78 -2.99 10.37
CA PRO A 328 6.76 -1.97 10.18
C PRO A 328 5.41 -2.55 9.73
N GLN A 329 5.43 -3.58 8.89
CA GLN A 329 4.23 -4.23 8.35
C GLN A 329 3.38 -4.88 9.45
N GLN A 330 4.02 -5.48 10.46
CA GLN A 330 3.34 -6.05 11.63
C GLN A 330 2.70 -4.99 12.54
N LEU A 331 3.02 -3.71 12.33
CA LEU A 331 2.39 -2.56 12.98
C LEU A 331 1.43 -1.79 12.03
N GLY A 332 1.15 -2.34 10.84
CA GLY A 332 0.32 -1.67 9.82
C GLY A 332 1.00 -0.47 9.14
N LEU A 333 2.32 -0.35 9.25
CA LEU A 333 3.15 0.74 8.73
C LEU A 333 4.02 0.27 7.54
N LYS A 334 4.46 1.21 6.70
CA LYS A 334 5.45 0.94 5.64
C LYS A 334 6.81 1.49 6.09
N VAL A 335 7.91 0.77 5.80
CA VAL A 335 9.29 1.16 6.19
C VAL A 335 9.65 2.59 5.79
N SER A 336 9.19 3.06 4.62
CA SER A 336 9.44 4.42 4.12
C SER A 336 8.35 5.43 4.46
N SER A 337 7.28 5.02 5.16
CA SER A 337 6.15 5.90 5.46
C SER A 337 6.50 6.98 6.48
N GLN A 338 5.81 8.12 6.40
CA GLN A 338 5.86 9.16 7.42
C GLN A 338 5.48 8.60 8.79
N GLY A 339 4.49 7.70 8.87
CA GLY A 339 4.10 7.04 10.12
C GLY A 339 5.24 6.28 10.79
N TRP A 340 6.05 5.54 10.00
CA TRP A 340 7.24 4.87 10.52
C TRP A 340 8.32 5.85 10.99
N LYS A 341 8.56 6.93 10.25
CA LYS A 341 9.54 7.96 10.65
C LYS A 341 9.13 8.73 11.92
N ILE A 342 7.83 8.99 12.09
CA ILE A 342 7.29 9.57 13.33
C ILE A 342 7.55 8.61 14.49
N PHE A 343 7.25 7.33 14.28
CA PHE A 343 7.44 6.27 15.25
C PHE A 343 8.92 6.13 15.66
N GLU A 344 9.83 6.11 14.70
CA GLU A 344 11.29 6.13 14.90
C GLU A 344 11.74 7.31 15.75
N GLY A 345 11.36 8.53 15.36
CA GLY A 345 11.82 9.72 16.06
C GLY A 345 11.26 9.81 17.48
N ALA A 346 10.02 9.40 17.71
CA ALA A 346 9.44 9.37 19.04
C ALA A 346 10.04 8.25 19.92
N ALA A 347 10.49 7.13 19.35
CA ALA A 347 11.25 6.13 20.12
C ALA A 347 12.60 6.69 20.63
N VAL A 348 13.26 7.56 19.86
CA VAL A 348 14.50 8.23 20.27
C VAL A 348 14.25 9.37 21.26
N SER A 349 13.12 10.07 21.13
CA SER A 349 12.76 11.25 21.94
C SER A 349 11.94 10.93 23.19
N SER A 350 12.09 9.73 23.78
CA SER A 350 11.31 9.32 24.97
C SER A 350 9.81 9.60 24.79
N GLY A 351 9.28 9.15 23.64
CA GLY A 351 7.87 9.26 23.27
C GLY A 351 7.39 10.63 22.87
N ASP A 352 8.21 11.67 22.89
CA ASP A 352 7.83 12.98 22.37
C ASP A 352 7.78 12.96 20.84
N LEU A 353 6.61 13.24 20.25
CA LEU A 353 6.44 13.31 18.80
C LEU A 353 6.81 14.69 18.24
N SER A 354 7.01 15.72 19.08
CA SER A 354 7.13 17.12 18.66
C SER A 354 8.24 17.35 17.64
N ALA A 355 9.44 16.79 17.88
CA ALA A 355 10.56 16.94 16.95
C ALA A 355 10.31 16.23 15.60
N SER A 356 9.66 15.06 15.63
CA SER A 356 9.34 14.28 14.43
C SER A 356 8.23 14.91 13.61
N LEU A 357 7.21 15.46 14.28
CA LEU A 357 6.10 16.16 13.66
C LEU A 357 6.57 17.47 13.03
N LYS A 358 7.45 18.24 13.70
CA LYS A 358 8.08 19.44 13.10
C LYS A 358 8.85 19.13 11.82
N LYS A 359 9.54 17.98 11.73
CA LYS A 359 10.29 17.56 10.53
C LYS A 359 9.39 17.19 9.33
N LEU A 360 8.12 16.85 9.57
CA LEU A 360 7.16 16.59 8.50
C LEU A 360 6.67 17.87 7.83
N ASN A 361 6.94 19.02 8.45
CA ASN A 361 6.46 20.31 7.98
C ASN A 361 7.60 21.11 7.36
N LYS A 362 7.46 21.40 6.08
CA LYS A 362 8.27 22.37 5.33
C LYS A 362 7.37 23.35 4.59
N THR A 363 6.23 23.71 5.18
CA THR A 363 5.25 24.64 4.59
C THR A 363 5.19 25.92 5.42
N SER A 364 4.95 27.06 4.76
CA SER A 364 4.89 28.38 5.39
C SER A 364 3.53 28.69 6.07
N ASP A 365 2.58 27.77 6.02
CA ASP A 365 1.20 27.93 6.49
C ASP A 365 0.95 27.08 7.76
N LEU A 366 0.68 27.77 8.87
CA LEU A 366 0.56 27.22 10.22
C LEU A 366 -0.73 26.42 10.46
N GLU A 367 -1.84 26.76 9.81
CA GLU A 367 -3.12 26.07 10.05
C GLU A 367 -3.19 24.76 9.24
N ARG A 368 -2.69 24.79 8.01
CA ARG A 368 -2.44 23.58 7.22
C ARG A 368 -1.45 22.65 7.93
N GLU A 369 -0.47 23.23 8.61
CA GLU A 369 0.48 22.49 9.43
C GLU A 369 -0.20 21.70 10.55
N LYS A 370 -1.03 22.37 11.35
CA LYS A 370 -1.77 21.75 12.46
C LYS A 370 -2.70 20.63 11.97
N THR A 371 -3.38 20.82 10.84
CA THR A 371 -4.29 19.82 10.26
C THR A 371 -3.56 18.58 9.76
N ASN A 372 -2.42 18.75 9.10
CA ASN A 372 -1.58 17.63 8.65
C ASN A 372 -1.02 16.83 9.83
N ILE A 373 -0.55 17.52 10.88
CA ILE A 373 -0.09 16.88 12.12
C ILE A 373 -1.22 16.06 12.75
N LYS A 374 -2.41 16.65 12.93
CA LYS A 374 -3.56 15.98 13.55
C LYS A 374 -3.95 14.72 12.76
N THR A 375 -4.01 14.82 11.43
CA THR A 375 -4.33 13.69 10.54
C THR A 375 -3.28 12.58 10.63
N ALA A 376 -1.99 12.94 10.62
CA ALA A 376 -0.90 11.97 10.75
C ALA A 376 -0.95 11.23 12.10
N VAL A 377 -1.20 11.95 13.19
CA VAL A 377 -1.35 11.38 14.54
C VAL A 377 -2.56 10.46 14.62
N CYS A 378 -3.72 10.87 14.12
CA CYS A 378 -4.94 10.04 14.12
C CYS A 378 -4.74 8.72 13.37
N ARG A 379 -4.08 8.75 12.21
CA ARG A 379 -3.75 7.55 11.43
C ARG A 379 -2.77 6.64 12.16
N LEU A 380 -1.71 7.19 12.75
CA LEU A 380 -0.71 6.42 13.50
C LEU A 380 -1.34 5.79 14.76
N ARG A 381 -2.16 6.55 15.49
CA ARG A 381 -2.89 6.08 16.68
C ARG A 381 -3.76 4.87 16.35
N THR A 382 -4.59 4.99 15.31
CA THR A 382 -5.53 3.93 14.89
C THR A 382 -4.79 2.66 14.47
N LYS A 383 -3.71 2.81 13.68
CA LYS A 383 -2.92 1.67 13.21
C LYS A 383 -2.24 0.91 14.35
N LEU A 384 -1.63 1.62 15.28
CA LEU A 384 -0.96 0.99 16.43
C LEU A 384 -1.98 0.31 17.36
N LYS A 385 -3.11 0.98 17.64
CA LYS A 385 -4.18 0.43 18.48
C LYS A 385 -4.71 -0.88 17.91
N ASN A 386 -5.05 -0.89 16.61
CA ASN A 386 -5.61 -2.06 15.94
C ASN A 386 -4.57 -3.18 15.78
N SER A 387 -3.34 -2.88 15.38
CA SER A 387 -2.31 -3.90 15.12
C SER A 387 -1.87 -4.63 16.39
N MET A 388 -1.91 -3.94 17.54
CA MET A 388 -1.44 -4.46 18.82
C MET A 388 -2.57 -4.89 19.76
N GLY A 389 -3.84 -4.71 19.36
CA GLY A 389 -5.00 -5.02 20.21
C GLY A 389 -5.05 -4.19 21.49
N LEU A 390 -4.67 -2.90 21.43
CA LEU A 390 -4.62 -2.04 22.61
C LEU A 390 -6.03 -1.62 23.05
N ILE A 391 -6.27 -1.64 24.37
CA ILE A 391 -7.55 -1.19 24.92
C ILE A 391 -7.65 0.35 24.99
N ASP A 392 -6.52 1.02 25.13
CA ASP A 392 -6.38 2.47 25.27
C ASP A 392 -5.63 3.08 24.07
N ASP A 393 -5.67 4.41 23.96
CA ASP A 393 -5.06 5.11 22.86
C ASP A 393 -3.55 5.24 23.07
N PRO A 394 -2.71 4.79 22.10
CA PRO A 394 -1.25 4.80 22.26
C PRO A 394 -0.63 6.21 22.20
N ILE A 395 -1.39 7.24 21.80
CA ILE A 395 -0.89 8.61 21.63
C ILE A 395 -1.85 9.61 22.31
N ALA A 396 -1.36 10.31 23.32
CA ALA A 396 -2.06 11.37 24.01
C ALA A 396 -1.61 12.76 23.53
N TYR A 397 -2.51 13.75 23.62
CA TYR A 397 -2.16 15.17 23.47
C TYR A 397 -2.10 15.80 24.86
N GLN A 398 -1.08 16.61 25.11
CA GLN A 398 -0.87 17.35 26.35
C GLN A 398 -0.62 18.81 25.98
N GLU A 399 -1.36 19.75 26.60
CA GLU A 399 -1.37 21.16 26.20
C GLU A 399 0.03 21.81 26.17
N ASN A 400 0.94 21.41 27.06
CA ASN A 400 2.27 22.00 27.20
C ASN A 400 3.41 21.19 26.55
N SER A 401 3.15 19.95 26.13
CA SER A 401 4.18 19.01 25.63
C SER A 401 3.82 18.39 24.28
N GLY A 402 2.67 18.77 23.70
CA GLY A 402 2.24 18.30 22.40
C GLY A 402 1.78 16.84 22.41
N TYR A 403 2.05 16.13 21.31
CA TYR A 403 1.68 14.72 21.17
C TYR A 403 2.76 13.81 21.75
N LYS A 404 2.34 12.84 22.59
CA LYS A 404 3.25 11.92 23.27
C LYS A 404 2.74 10.48 23.21
N PHE A 405 3.64 9.51 23.01
CA PHE A 405 3.32 8.10 23.19
C PHE A 405 3.06 7.79 24.66
N THR A 406 2.01 6.99 24.92
CA THR A 406 1.66 6.48 26.26
C THR A 406 2.40 5.18 26.62
N PHE A 407 3.24 4.69 25.70
CA PHE A 407 4.13 3.56 25.88
C PHE A 407 5.20 3.81 26.94
N LYS A 408 5.67 2.74 27.59
CA LYS A 408 6.82 2.81 28.51
C LYS A 408 8.10 3.08 27.74
N TYR A 409 8.93 3.97 28.27
CA TYR A 409 10.24 4.26 27.70
C TYR A 409 11.23 3.16 28.01
N MET A 410 12.00 2.76 27.00
CA MET A 410 13.20 1.95 27.17
C MET A 410 14.37 2.65 26.51
N THR A 411 15.48 2.76 27.22
CA THR A 411 16.73 3.26 26.67
C THR A 411 17.46 2.12 25.92
N HIS A 412 18.30 2.46 24.94
CA HIS A 412 19.12 1.48 24.22
C HIS A 412 20.00 0.60 25.15
N ALA A 413 20.33 1.09 26.35
CA ALA A 413 21.12 0.37 27.36
C ALA A 413 20.41 -0.90 27.88
N LEU A 414 19.07 -0.90 27.96
CA LEU A 414 18.29 -2.07 28.41
C LEU A 414 18.25 -3.22 27.39
N LEU A 415 18.54 -2.95 26.10
CA LEU A 415 18.54 -3.98 25.06
C LEU A 415 19.78 -4.89 25.08
N ASN A 416 20.88 -4.47 25.72
CA ASN A 416 22.15 -5.20 25.76
C ASN A 416 22.30 -6.12 26.98
N GLY A 417 21.24 -6.28 27.79
CA GLY A 417 21.25 -7.16 28.95
C GLY A 417 22.03 -6.62 30.16
N GLU A 418 22.46 -5.36 30.14
CA GLU A 418 23.06 -4.71 31.29
C GLU A 418 21.99 -4.45 32.36
N ARG A 419 22.27 -4.79 33.62
CA ARG A 419 21.43 -4.41 34.77
C ARG A 419 21.54 -2.90 34.99
N VAL A 420 20.72 -2.13 34.28
CA VAL A 420 20.63 -0.69 34.49
C VAL A 420 19.75 -0.46 35.72
N THR A 421 20.36 -0.10 36.85
CA THR A 421 19.64 0.25 38.09
C THR A 421 19.12 1.69 38.11
N LYS A 422 19.33 2.51 37.06
CA LYS A 422 18.77 3.87 36.98
C LYS A 422 18.52 4.28 35.54
N GLY A 423 17.26 4.54 35.20
CA GLY A 423 16.86 5.06 33.91
C GLY A 423 15.34 5.26 33.79
N ALA A 424 14.83 6.30 34.46
CA ALA A 424 13.49 6.89 34.33
C ALA A 424 12.31 5.92 34.54
N ASP A 425 12.36 5.25 35.68
CA ASP A 425 11.27 4.88 36.59
C ASP A 425 9.93 4.42 36.00
N ALA A 426 9.78 3.10 36.08
CA ALA A 426 8.54 2.49 36.52
C ALA A 426 7.99 3.23 37.76
N LEU A 427 6.68 3.50 37.74
CA LEU A 427 5.85 3.63 38.95
C LEU A 427 6.22 4.77 39.92
N GLU A 428 5.83 6.00 39.60
CA GLU A 428 5.36 6.94 40.63
C GLU A 428 3.92 7.36 40.31
N TYR A 429 2.99 6.43 40.49
CA TYR A 429 1.63 6.74 40.96
C TYR A 429 1.20 5.59 41.85
N ILE A 430 0.65 5.97 43.01
CA ILE A 430 0.25 5.17 44.16
C ILE A 430 1.39 4.96 45.18
N ASP A 431 1.62 5.97 46.02
CA ASP A 431 1.10 5.84 47.37
C ASP A 431 0.53 7.18 47.87
N GLY A 432 -0.57 7.11 48.61
CA GLY A 432 -1.29 8.27 49.11
C GLY A 432 -0.54 8.97 50.24
N ASN A 433 -0.86 10.25 50.43
CA ASN A 433 -0.38 11.19 51.46
C ASN A 433 1.01 11.81 51.27
N THR A 434 1.04 12.99 50.66
CA THR A 434 1.77 14.14 51.25
C THR A 434 1.22 15.48 50.77
N GLN A 435 0.95 16.36 51.74
CA GLN A 435 0.56 17.76 51.55
C GLN A 435 1.74 18.64 51.09
N ASN A 436 1.40 19.72 50.37
CA ASN A 436 2.07 21.03 50.27
C ASN A 436 3.58 21.12 49.97
N SER A 437 3.95 21.85 48.90
CA SER A 437 4.32 23.30 48.96
C SER A 437 5.16 23.77 47.75
N GLY A 438 4.86 25.00 47.28
CA GLY A 438 5.72 25.89 46.45
C GLY A 438 5.85 25.50 44.96
N GLY A 439 5.69 26.36 43.95
CA GLY A 439 5.70 27.81 43.85
C GLY A 439 6.57 28.22 42.64
N PHE A 440 6.15 29.24 41.89
CA PHE A 440 6.89 29.97 40.82
C PHE A 440 7.08 29.22 39.48
N TRP A 441 6.64 29.72 38.32
CA TRP A 441 6.62 31.11 37.82
C TRP A 441 5.32 31.47 37.09
N ASP A 442 4.76 32.62 37.46
CA ASP A 442 4.08 33.52 36.53
C ASP A 442 5.15 34.18 35.64
N ASP A 443 4.86 34.36 34.36
CA ASP A 443 5.10 35.65 33.69
C ASP A 443 4.29 35.70 32.40
N ASP A 444 3.55 36.81 32.32
CA ASP A 444 2.60 37.27 31.33
C ASP A 444 3.25 37.79 30.02
N GLU A 445 2.38 37.93 29.01
CA GLU A 445 2.38 38.97 27.95
C GLU A 445 3.55 39.06 26.94
N ILE A 446 3.28 38.67 25.69
CA ILE A 446 3.02 39.54 24.50
C ILE A 446 2.48 38.67 23.35
#